data_AF-C6DZE3-F1
#
_entry.id   AF-C6DZE3-F1
#
_cell.length_a   1.000
_cell.length_b   1.000
_cell.length_c   1.000
_cell.angle_alpha   90.00
_cell.angle_beta   90.00
_cell.angle_gamma   90.00
#
_symmetry.space_group_name_H-M   'P 1'
#
loop_
_entity.id
_entity.type
_entity.pdbx_description
1 polymer ?
#
loop_
_entity_poly.entity_id
_entity_poly.type
_entity_poly.pdbx_seq_one_letter_code
_entity_poly.pdbx_strand_id
1 'polypeptide(L)'
;MYHKTSEPIKTQVSDGDTVQVQDGLGTKVKVRLHGIDAPETEKKNRKTGRISKPGQPYGEEAFQALNGKIGGQRVTVEVRDIDRYRRAVSVVRLGERDINREMVREGFAWAYRRYLDRAYASEYIRAEELARREKRGLWRQGNPQPPWEFRKTLRGRQ
;
A
#
# COMPACT_ATOMS: atom_id res chain seq x y z
N MET A 1 0.74 19.60 16.81
CA MET A 1 -0.23 18.54 17.16
C MET A 1 -1.29 18.47 16.07
N TYR A 2 -1.28 17.45 15.22
CA TYR A 2 -2.37 17.18 14.27
C TYR A 2 -3.18 15.98 14.78
N HIS A 3 -4.02 16.21 15.78
CA HIS A 3 -5.14 15.30 16.04
C HIS A 3 -6.32 15.84 15.25
N LYS A 4 -6.61 15.21 14.12
CA LYS A 4 -7.90 15.37 13.46
C LYS A 4 -8.32 13.99 13.02
N THR A 5 -9.05 13.30 13.90
CA THR A 5 -9.96 12.23 13.50
C THR A 5 -10.91 12.84 12.47
N SER A 6 -10.53 12.71 11.20
CA SER A 6 -11.34 13.13 10.07
C SER A 6 -12.56 12.22 9.99
N GLU A 7 -13.72 12.82 9.72
CA GLU A 7 -14.93 12.15 9.26
C GLU A 7 -14.60 10.92 8.39
N PRO A 8 -15.30 9.79 8.53
CA PRO A 8 -14.93 8.57 7.84
C PRO A 8 -14.93 8.76 6.30
N ILE A 9 -13.76 8.58 5.68
CA ILE A 9 -13.48 9.00 4.29
C ILE A 9 -13.64 7.83 3.32
N LYS A 10 -14.42 7.98 2.24
CA LYS A 10 -14.63 6.92 1.24
C LYS A 10 -13.33 6.62 0.49
N THR A 11 -12.97 5.34 0.32
CA THR A 11 -11.75 4.96 -0.41
C THR A 11 -11.98 4.43 -1.83
N GLN A 12 -11.01 4.70 -2.69
CA GLN A 12 -10.81 4.04 -3.98
C GLN A 12 -9.37 3.55 -4.05
N VAL A 13 -9.17 2.24 -4.18
CA VAL A 13 -7.84 1.64 -4.25
C VAL A 13 -7.24 1.86 -5.64
N SER A 14 -5.96 2.24 -5.67
CA SER A 14 -5.20 2.46 -6.90
C SER A 14 -4.13 1.40 -7.12
N ASP A 15 -3.50 0.89 -6.07
CA ASP A 15 -2.42 -0.11 -6.08
C ASP A 15 -2.41 -0.82 -4.72
N GLY A 16 -1.57 -1.84 -4.52
CA GLY A 16 -1.51 -2.61 -3.26
C GLY A 16 -1.07 -1.81 -2.01
N ASP A 17 -0.61 -0.57 -2.18
CA ASP A 17 -0.19 0.33 -1.09
C ASP A 17 -0.68 1.78 -1.26
N THR A 18 -1.58 2.03 -2.22
CA THR A 18 -1.98 3.39 -2.59
C THR A 18 -3.48 3.48 -2.78
N VAL A 19 -4.10 4.46 -2.11
CA VAL A 19 -5.54 4.73 -2.18
C VAL A 19 -5.80 6.20 -2.45
N GLN A 20 -6.94 6.51 -3.05
CA GLN A 20 -7.55 7.83 -3.03
C GLN A 20 -8.64 7.83 -1.97
N VAL A 21 -8.68 8.86 -1.14
CA VAL A 21 -9.70 9.05 -0.13
C VAL A 21 -10.49 10.33 -0.44
N GLN A 22 -11.80 10.29 -0.27
CA GLN A 22 -12.71 11.42 -0.49
C GLN A 22 -13.54 11.77 0.75
N ASP A 23 -13.40 12.99 1.27
CA ASP A 23 -14.12 13.46 2.46
C ASP A 23 -15.60 13.82 2.15
N GLY A 24 -16.36 14.18 3.20
CA GLY A 24 -17.77 14.56 3.06
C GLY A 24 -18.03 15.82 2.21
N LEU A 25 -17.00 16.64 1.98
CA LEU A 25 -17.06 17.83 1.13
C LEU A 25 -16.65 17.53 -0.32
N GLY A 26 -16.27 16.28 -0.61
CA GLY A 26 -15.84 15.83 -1.93
C GLY A 26 -14.35 16.03 -2.21
N THR A 27 -13.56 16.52 -1.25
CA THR A 27 -12.12 16.73 -1.40
C THR A 27 -11.41 15.40 -1.52
N LYS A 28 -10.59 15.25 -2.57
CA LYS A 28 -9.85 14.02 -2.87
C LYS A 28 -8.38 14.15 -2.50
N VAL A 29 -7.88 13.21 -1.71
CA VAL A 29 -6.47 13.12 -1.32
C VAL A 29 -5.91 11.77 -1.73
N LYS A 30 -4.70 11.76 -2.31
CA LYS A 30 -3.95 10.52 -2.53
C LYS A 30 -3.18 10.15 -1.27
N VAL A 31 -3.35 8.92 -0.83
CA VAL A 31 -2.71 8.35 0.35
C VAL A 31 -1.82 7.19 -0.08
N ARG A 32 -0.55 7.22 0.34
CA ARG A 32 0.35 6.07 0.33
C ARG A 32 0.35 5.46 1.73
N LEU A 33 0.18 4.16 1.82
CA LEU A 33 0.22 3.46 3.08
C LEU A 33 1.63 3.57 3.69
N HIS A 34 1.71 4.16 4.87
CA HIS A 34 2.94 4.30 5.64
C HIS A 34 3.53 2.92 5.99
N GLY A 35 4.86 2.83 5.97
CA GLY A 35 5.60 1.66 6.45
C GLY A 35 5.59 0.45 5.53
N ILE A 36 4.94 0.50 4.36
CA ILE A 36 4.83 -0.63 3.44
C ILE A 36 5.17 -0.24 2.00
N ASP A 37 5.46 -1.26 1.19
CA ASP A 37 5.62 -1.15 -0.26
C ASP A 37 5.05 -2.42 -0.88
N ALA A 38 4.03 -2.30 -1.73
CA ALA A 38 3.38 -3.43 -2.37
C ALA A 38 3.90 -3.65 -3.81
N PRO A 39 3.81 -4.86 -4.37
CA PRO A 39 4.16 -5.09 -5.76
C PRO A 39 3.31 -4.22 -6.69
N GLU A 40 3.92 -3.68 -7.74
CA GLU A 40 3.28 -2.70 -8.63
C GLU A 40 2.12 -3.32 -9.44
N THR A 41 0.92 -2.74 -9.38
CA THR A 41 -0.18 -3.12 -10.29
C THR A 41 0.03 -2.57 -11.70
N GLU A 42 -0.19 -3.39 -12.73
CA GLU A 42 -0.18 -2.95 -14.13
C GLU A 42 -1.22 -1.85 -14.37
N LYS A 43 -0.83 -0.79 -15.08
CA LYS A 43 -1.76 0.26 -15.52
C LYS A 43 -1.94 0.17 -17.02
N LYS A 44 -3.04 -0.47 -17.42
CA LYS A 44 -3.45 -0.66 -18.81
C LYS A 44 -4.68 0.17 -19.12
N ASN A 45 -4.62 0.95 -20.20
CA ASN A 45 -5.81 1.61 -20.74
C ASN A 45 -6.72 0.54 -21.36
N ARG A 46 -7.96 0.43 -20.87
CA ARG A 46 -8.90 -0.60 -21.34
C ARG A 46 -9.36 -0.40 -22.79
N LYS A 47 -9.38 0.83 -23.30
CA LYS A 47 -9.80 1.14 -24.66
C LYS A 47 -8.68 0.90 -25.67
N THR A 48 -7.47 1.34 -25.35
CA THR A 48 -6.34 1.32 -26.29
C THR A 48 -5.41 0.13 -26.08
N GLY A 49 -5.56 -0.62 -24.99
CA GLY A 49 -4.64 -1.70 -24.60
C GLY A 49 -3.26 -1.22 -24.15
N ARG A 50 -2.97 0.09 -24.22
CA ARG A 50 -1.65 0.65 -23.89
C ARG A 50 -1.35 0.51 -22.40
N ILE A 51 -0.19 -0.07 -22.10
CA ILE A 51 0.36 -0.15 -20.74
C ILE A 51 1.16 1.14 -20.48
N SER A 52 0.75 1.90 -19.46
CA SER A 52 1.46 3.11 -19.00
C SER A 52 2.40 2.83 -17.83
N LYS A 53 2.19 1.72 -17.11
CA LYS A 53 3.06 1.23 -16.04
C LYS A 53 3.04 -0.30 -16.06
N PRO A 54 4.20 -0.97 -16.20
CA PRO A 54 4.26 -2.42 -16.15
C PRO A 54 3.91 -2.93 -14.75
N GLY A 55 3.22 -4.07 -14.70
CA GLY A 55 2.94 -4.76 -13.44
C GLY A 55 4.13 -5.59 -12.95
N GLN A 56 4.14 -5.85 -11.66
CA GLN A 56 5.04 -6.78 -10.98
C GLN A 56 4.26 -8.05 -10.61
N PRO A 57 4.91 -9.23 -10.56
CA PRO A 57 4.29 -10.42 -9.98
C PRO A 57 3.68 -10.10 -8.61
N TYR A 58 2.46 -10.59 -8.38
CA TYR A 58 1.66 -10.34 -7.19
C TYR A 58 1.02 -8.94 -7.07
N GLY A 59 1.19 -8.06 -8.06
CA GLY A 59 0.67 -6.69 -8.01
C GLY A 59 -0.84 -6.58 -8.16
N GLU A 60 -1.49 -7.50 -8.87
CA GLU A 60 -2.96 -7.55 -8.95
C GLU A 60 -3.54 -8.13 -7.66
N GLU A 61 -2.93 -9.19 -7.12
CA GLU A 61 -3.33 -9.83 -5.88
C GLU A 61 -3.23 -8.87 -4.69
N ALA A 62 -2.15 -8.07 -4.61
CA ALA A 62 -2.01 -7.03 -3.60
C ALA A 62 -3.08 -5.93 -3.74
N PHE A 63 -3.40 -5.52 -4.97
CA PHE A 63 -4.50 -4.59 -5.22
C PHE A 63 -5.84 -5.17 -4.75
N GLN A 64 -6.15 -6.41 -5.12
CA GLN A 64 -7.41 -7.07 -4.75
C GLN A 64 -7.52 -7.26 -3.24
N ALA A 65 -6.42 -7.59 -2.56
CA ALA A 65 -6.40 -7.70 -1.10
C ALA A 65 -6.72 -6.37 -0.42
N LEU A 66 -6.09 -5.27 -0.84
CA LEU A 66 -6.37 -3.95 -0.27
C LEU A 66 -7.80 -3.51 -0.61
N ASN A 67 -8.25 -3.73 -1.84
CA ASN A 67 -9.59 -3.38 -2.29
C ASN A 67 -10.67 -4.19 -1.55
N GLY A 68 -10.46 -5.48 -1.32
CA GLY A 68 -11.37 -6.31 -0.53
C GLY A 68 -11.46 -5.89 0.94
N LYS A 69 -10.39 -5.30 1.49
CA LYS A 69 -10.39 -4.80 2.87
C LYS A 69 -11.10 -3.45 3.03
N ILE A 70 -10.84 -2.50 2.15
CA ILE A 70 -11.26 -1.09 2.34
C ILE A 70 -11.94 -0.44 1.15
N GLY A 71 -12.01 -1.08 -0.02
CA GLY A 71 -12.61 -0.50 -1.22
C GLY A 71 -14.06 -0.06 -0.98
N GLY A 72 -14.34 1.23 -1.22
CA GLY A 72 -15.66 1.82 -0.97
C GLY A 72 -16.03 1.99 0.51
N GLN A 73 -15.22 1.48 1.44
CA GLN A 73 -15.40 1.67 2.88
C GLN A 73 -14.99 3.07 3.30
N ARG A 74 -15.49 3.46 4.48
CA ARG A 74 -15.06 4.68 5.15
C ARG A 74 -13.96 4.35 6.17
N VAL A 75 -12.81 5.00 6.04
CA VAL A 75 -11.62 4.74 6.87
C VAL A 75 -11.17 5.98 7.64
N THR A 76 -10.37 5.75 8.68
CA THR A 76 -9.59 6.81 9.34
C THR A 76 -8.18 6.85 8.74
N VAL A 77 -7.66 8.04 8.48
CA VAL A 77 -6.34 8.26 7.88
C VAL A 77 -5.47 9.05 8.84
N GLU A 78 -4.45 8.40 9.40
CA GLU A 78 -3.48 9.05 10.28
C GLU A 78 -2.24 9.46 9.49
N VAL A 79 -2.19 10.73 9.11
CA VAL A 79 -1.08 11.30 8.32
C VAL A 79 0.18 11.33 9.18
N ARG A 80 1.27 10.77 8.64
CA ARG A 80 2.61 10.73 9.24
C ARG A 80 3.57 11.67 8.53
N ASP A 81 3.43 11.81 7.22
CA ASP A 81 4.30 12.64 6.39
C ASP A 81 3.58 13.00 5.07
N ILE A 82 4.17 13.91 4.29
CA ILE A 82 3.80 14.16 2.89
C ILE A 82 5.01 13.85 2.02
N ASP A 83 4.88 12.90 1.09
CA ASP A 83 6.00 12.54 0.22
C ASP A 83 6.25 13.57 -0.89
N ARG A 84 7.41 13.45 -1.57
CA ARG A 84 7.79 14.33 -2.70
C ARG A 84 6.80 14.34 -3.88
N TYR A 85 5.90 13.36 -3.96
CA TYR A 85 4.85 13.28 -4.97
C TYR A 85 3.54 13.91 -4.49
N ARG A 86 3.57 14.60 -3.35
CA ARG A 86 2.42 15.24 -2.68
C ARG A 86 1.34 14.23 -2.29
N ARG A 87 1.71 12.99 -1.96
CA ARG A 87 0.82 12.02 -1.33
C ARG A 87 0.92 12.13 0.18
N ALA A 88 -0.20 12.01 0.86
CA ALA A 88 -0.20 11.79 2.30
C ALA A 88 0.35 10.39 2.59
N VAL A 89 1.39 10.29 3.41
CA VAL A 89 1.93 9.02 3.90
C VAL A 89 1.25 8.73 5.21
N SER A 90 0.39 7.71 5.26
CA SER A 90 -0.53 7.54 6.38
C SER A 90 -0.71 6.10 6.84
N VAL A 91 -1.00 5.93 8.12
CA VAL A 91 -1.59 4.68 8.63
C VAL A 91 -3.09 4.72 8.35
N VAL A 92 -3.61 3.72 7.63
CA VAL A 92 -5.04 3.62 7.30
C VAL A 92 -5.70 2.63 8.25
N ARG A 93 -6.76 3.07 8.92
CA ARG A 93 -7.51 2.26 9.89
C ARG A 93 -8.97 2.06 9.49
N LEU A 94 -9.45 0.83 9.69
CA LEU A 94 -10.87 0.48 9.61
C LEU A 94 -11.31 -0.04 10.99
N GLY A 95 -11.92 0.83 11.80
CA GLY A 95 -12.07 0.56 13.24
C GLY A 95 -10.69 0.43 13.89
N GLU A 96 -10.47 -0.65 14.63
CA GLU A 96 -9.19 -0.95 15.31
C GLU A 96 -8.15 -1.61 14.40
N ARG A 97 -8.52 -1.95 13.16
CA ARG A 97 -7.66 -2.66 12.21
C ARG A 97 -6.64 -1.71 11.59
N ASP A 98 -5.35 -2.01 11.76
CA ASP A 98 -4.27 -1.41 10.97
C ASP A 98 -4.15 -2.14 9.63
N ILE A 99 -4.70 -1.53 8.59
CA ILE A 99 -4.77 -2.12 7.25
C ILE A 99 -3.38 -2.26 6.65
N ASN A 100 -2.48 -1.32 6.91
CA ASN A 100 -1.12 -1.37 6.42
C ASN A 100 -0.39 -2.60 6.97
N ARG A 101 -0.51 -2.85 8.27
CA ARG A 101 0.10 -4.01 8.94
C ARG A 101 -0.52 -5.32 8.47
N GLU A 102 -1.83 -5.36 8.24
CA GLU A 102 -2.51 -6.54 7.68
C GLU A 102 -1.97 -6.91 6.30
N MET A 103 -1.77 -5.93 5.41
CA MET A 103 -1.20 -6.15 4.08
C MET A 103 0.17 -6.84 4.15
N VAL A 104 1.01 -6.47 5.13
CA VAL A 104 2.31 -7.13 5.36
C VAL A 104 2.13 -8.53 5.94
N ARG A 105 1.30 -8.67 6.99
CA ARG A 105 1.05 -9.94 7.69
C ARG A 105 0.48 -11.03 6.78
N GLU A 106 -0.28 -10.63 5.76
CA GLU A 106 -0.88 -11.54 4.79
C GLU A 106 0.01 -11.78 3.56
N GLY A 107 1.16 -11.11 3.47
CA GLY A 107 2.12 -11.30 2.38
C GLY A 107 1.72 -10.59 1.09
N PHE A 108 1.02 -9.46 1.17
CA PHE A 108 0.68 -8.62 0.02
C PHE A 108 1.59 -7.38 -0.11
N ALA A 109 2.41 -7.10 0.90
CA ALA A 109 3.37 -6.00 0.88
C ALA A 109 4.63 -6.33 1.69
N TRP A 110 5.73 -5.66 1.37
CA TRP A 110 6.95 -5.66 2.18
C TRP A 110 6.84 -4.63 3.30
N ALA A 111 7.45 -4.93 4.46
CA ALA A 111 7.71 -3.91 5.47
C ALA A 111 8.81 -2.97 4.97
N TYR A 112 8.48 -1.71 4.70
CA TYR A 112 9.41 -0.77 4.08
C TYR A 112 10.29 -0.09 5.12
N ARG A 113 11.33 -0.82 5.55
CA ARG A 113 12.23 -0.47 6.67
C ARG A 113 12.81 0.96 6.61
N ARG A 114 13.01 1.51 5.41
CA ARG A 114 13.54 2.87 5.21
C ARG A 114 12.62 3.98 5.76
N TYR A 115 11.33 3.69 5.91
CA TYR A 115 10.30 4.67 6.31
C TYR A 115 9.57 4.28 7.59
N LEU A 116 10.13 3.35 8.37
CA LEU A 116 9.59 2.95 9.67
C LEU A 116 10.47 3.55 10.78
N ASP A 117 9.93 4.48 11.56
CA ASP A 117 10.59 4.94 12.80
C ASP A 117 10.74 3.77 13.79
N ARG A 118 11.83 3.77 14.59
CA ARG A 118 12.25 2.60 15.39
C ARG A 118 11.15 1.99 16.28
N ALA A 119 10.23 2.80 16.81
CA ALA A 119 9.15 2.31 17.66
C ALA A 119 8.07 1.49 16.90
N TYR A 120 7.71 1.92 15.68
CA TYR A 120 6.70 1.26 14.83
C TYR A 120 7.28 0.16 13.93
N ALA A 121 8.59 0.20 13.66
CA ALA A 121 9.26 -0.78 12.81
C ALA A 121 9.08 -2.23 13.30
N SER A 122 9.06 -2.43 14.62
CA SER A 122 9.08 -3.77 15.19
C SER A 122 7.82 -4.59 14.87
N GLU A 123 6.64 -3.97 14.80
CA GLU A 123 5.39 -4.69 14.50
C GLU A 123 5.29 -5.10 13.03
N TYR A 124 5.67 -4.21 12.12
CA TYR A 124 5.63 -4.47 10.68
C TYR A 124 6.70 -5.49 10.28
N ILE A 125 7.89 -5.41 10.88
CA ILE A 125 8.95 -6.39 10.67
C ILE A 125 8.51 -7.78 11.16
N ARG A 126 7.96 -7.88 12.38
CA ARG A 126 7.44 -9.16 12.89
C ARG A 126 6.30 -9.71 12.03
N ALA A 127 5.43 -8.84 11.51
CA ALA A 127 4.37 -9.24 10.57
C ALA A 127 4.94 -9.82 9.28
N GLU A 128 6.00 -9.21 8.72
CA GLU A 128 6.69 -9.71 7.52
C GLU A 128 7.38 -11.05 7.80
N GLU A 129 8.08 -11.18 8.92
CA GLU A 129 8.75 -12.41 9.33
C GLU A 129 7.76 -13.58 9.49
N LEU A 130 6.59 -13.33 10.07
CA LEU A 130 5.52 -14.30 10.18
C LEU A 130 5.00 -14.71 8.79
N ALA A 131 4.74 -13.73 7.92
CA ALA A 131 4.26 -13.99 6.57
C ALA A 131 5.27 -14.82 5.75
N ARG A 132 6.57 -14.55 5.91
CA ARG A 132 7.66 -15.33 5.29
C ARG A 132 7.72 -16.76 5.81
N ARG A 133 7.73 -16.93 7.14
CA ARG A 133 7.77 -18.25 7.79
C ARG A 133 6.59 -19.14 7.37
N GLU A 134 5.42 -18.55 7.27
CA GLU A 134 4.18 -19.26 6.90
C GLU A 134 3.92 -19.31 5.40
N LYS A 135 4.83 -18.79 4.56
CA LYS A 135 4.70 -18.75 3.10
C LYS A 135 3.33 -18.16 2.68
N ARG A 136 2.98 -17.01 3.27
CA ARG A 136 1.75 -16.28 2.93
C ARG A 136 1.97 -15.40 1.71
N GLY A 137 0.92 -15.25 0.91
CA GLY A 137 0.91 -14.40 -0.26
C GLY A 137 2.14 -14.51 -1.17
N LEU A 138 2.82 -13.38 -1.43
CA LEU A 138 4.01 -13.32 -2.28
C LEU A 138 5.16 -14.19 -1.78
N TRP A 139 5.20 -14.54 -0.49
CA TRP A 139 6.22 -15.40 0.11
C TRP A 139 6.08 -16.88 -0.27
N ARG A 140 5.03 -17.25 -1.02
CA ARG A 140 4.94 -18.56 -1.70
C ARG A 140 5.93 -18.68 -2.85
N GLN A 141 6.35 -17.55 -3.42
CA GLN A 141 7.34 -17.51 -4.49
C GLN A 141 8.73 -17.81 -3.92
N GLY A 142 9.58 -18.48 -4.69
CA GLY A 142 10.94 -18.83 -4.24
C GLY A 142 11.84 -17.61 -4.03
N ASN A 143 11.71 -16.58 -4.88
CA ASN A 143 12.51 -15.35 -4.79
C ASN A 143 11.68 -14.12 -5.21
N PRO A 144 10.71 -13.66 -4.40
CA PRO A 144 9.91 -12.51 -4.74
C PRO A 144 10.77 -11.24 -4.73
N GLN A 145 10.83 -10.54 -5.87
CA GLN A 145 11.55 -9.28 -5.99
C GLN A 145 10.81 -8.16 -5.23
N PRO A 146 11.49 -7.33 -4.42
CA PRO A 146 10.83 -6.21 -3.76
C PRO A 146 10.55 -5.04 -4.72
N PRO A 147 9.51 -4.22 -4.48
CA PRO A 147 9.04 -3.23 -5.46
C PRO A 147 10.04 -2.10 -5.68
N TRP A 148 10.82 -1.72 -4.65
CA TRP A 148 11.91 -0.74 -4.82
C TRP A 148 13.03 -1.22 -5.75
N GLU A 149 13.27 -2.52 -5.87
CA GLU A 149 14.21 -3.10 -6.85
C GLU A 149 13.57 -3.22 -8.22
N PHE A 150 12.32 -3.69 -8.31
CA PHE A 150 11.56 -3.70 -9.55
C PHE A 150 11.53 -2.31 -10.20
N ARG A 151 11.27 -1.25 -9.43
CA ARG A 151 11.32 0.14 -9.93
C ARG A 151 12.69 0.58 -10.45
N LYS A 152 13.80 -0.04 -10.01
CA LYS A 152 15.14 0.24 -10.57
C LYS A 152 15.30 -0.39 -11.95
N THR A 153 14.75 -1.59 -12.18
CA THR A 153 14.82 -2.26 -13.50
C THR A 153 14.07 -1.49 -14.58
N LEU A 154 13.03 -0.75 -14.21
CA LEU A 154 12.27 0.11 -15.14
C LEU A 154 13.04 1.39 -15.54
N ARG A 155 13.92 1.89 -14.67
CA ARG A 155 14.70 3.11 -14.93
C ARG A 155 15.92 2.87 -15.83
N GLY A 156 16.47 1.66 -15.82
CA GLY A 156 17.59 1.28 -16.68
C GLY A 156 17.20 0.80 -18.09
N ARG A 157 15.92 0.90 -18.45
CA ARG A 157 15.37 0.51 -19.78
C ARG A 157 15.05 1.72 -20.66
N GLN A 158 15.62 2.88 -20.34
CA GLN A 158 15.40 4.14 -21.07
C GLN A 158 16.68 4.56 -21.78
#